data_AF-A0A939X908-F1
#
_entry.id   AF-A0A939X908-F1
#
_cell.length_a   1.000
_cell.length_b   1.000
_cell.length_c   1.000
_cell.angle_alpha   90.00
_cell.angle_beta   90.00
_cell.angle_gamma   90.00
#
_symmetry.space_group_name_H-M   'P 1'
#
loop_
_entity.id
_entity.type
_entity.pdbx_description
1 polymer ?
#
loop_
_entity_poly.entity_id
_entity_poly.type
_entity_poly.pdbx_seq_one_letter_code
_entity_poly.pdbx_strand_id
1 'polypeptide(L)'
;MLKTLYRQIGQYKWAAVMTPVLTALEVVMDVLIPWVTASLIDKGINAGNIGEVYRYGGLMLIMAFISLVLGILAGRSSAVASTGFAANLRSAMYKNIQTFAFSDIDKYSTAGLVTRMTTDVQNLQQAFQQILRVTVRAPFRLVLSVVMCLVIDPRLSLIFIVAMVVLSVSLWQIISRVSRLFQQVFEK
;
A
#
# COMPACT_ATOMS: atom_id res chain seq x y z
N MET A 1 11.88 -19.87 1.04
CA MET A 1 12.15 -18.56 0.40
C MET A 1 11.65 -17.38 1.23
N LEU A 2 10.35 -17.28 1.53
CA LEU A 2 9.81 -16.15 2.31
C LEU A 2 10.41 -16.02 3.73
N LYS A 3 10.64 -17.13 4.46
CA LYS A 3 11.32 -17.12 5.78
C LYS A 3 12.76 -16.58 5.73
N THR A 4 13.48 -16.82 4.62
CA THR A 4 14.87 -16.37 4.44
C THR A 4 14.94 -14.87 4.13
N LEU A 5 13.99 -14.37 3.33
CA LEU A 5 13.81 -12.93 3.09
C LEU A 5 13.34 -12.22 4.37
N TYR A 6 12.42 -12.82 5.14
CA TYR A 6 11.95 -12.26 6.40
C TYR A 6 13.07 -12.09 7.45
N ARG A 7 14.08 -12.97 7.41
CA ARG A 7 15.27 -12.88 8.28
C ARG A 7 16.15 -11.67 7.91
N GLN A 8 16.16 -11.24 6.66
CA GLN A 8 16.88 -10.05 6.17
C GLN A 8 16.18 -8.72 6.52
N ILE A 9 14.89 -8.75 6.88
CA ILE A 9 14.15 -7.58 7.39
C ILE A 9 14.67 -7.17 8.78
N GLY A 10 15.30 -8.11 9.51
CA GLY A 10 16.15 -7.93 10.70
C GLY A 10 16.06 -6.60 11.46
N GLN A 11 16.84 -5.62 11.02
CA GLN A 11 17.04 -4.32 11.69
C GLN A 11 15.93 -3.29 11.42
N TYR A 12 15.08 -3.49 10.40
CA TYR A 12 14.05 -2.53 9.97
C TYR A 12 12.62 -2.97 10.31
N LYS A 13 12.46 -4.01 11.14
CA LYS A 13 11.15 -4.49 11.61
C LYS A 13 10.33 -3.38 12.27
N TRP A 14 10.98 -2.48 13.00
CA TRP A 14 10.32 -1.34 13.63
C TRP A 14 9.72 -0.37 12.59
N ALA A 15 10.48 -0.01 11.56
CA ALA A 15 9.99 0.83 10.46
C ALA A 15 8.91 0.13 9.62
N ALA A 16 9.04 -1.18 9.42
CA ALA A 16 8.06 -2.02 8.73
C ALA A 16 6.73 -2.18 9.49
N VAL A 17 6.73 -2.07 10.82
CA VAL A 17 5.52 -2.07 11.66
C VAL A 17 4.95 -0.67 11.86
N MET A 18 5.79 0.37 11.91
CA MET A 18 5.32 1.76 11.98
C MET A 18 4.60 2.21 10.70
N THR A 19 5.05 1.73 9.54
CA THR A 19 4.44 2.06 8.24
C THR A 19 2.95 1.67 8.16
N PRO A 20 2.52 0.44 8.50
CA PRO A 20 1.11 0.06 8.50
C PRO A 20 0.28 0.83 9.53
N VAL A 21 0.84 1.14 10.71
CA VAL A 21 0.14 1.92 11.73
C VAL A 21 -0.10 3.36 11.26
N LEU A 22 0.92 4.00 10.69
CA LEU A 22 0.81 5.36 10.15
C LEU A 22 -0.13 5.43 8.95
N THR A 23 -0.09 4.43 8.05
CA THR A 23 -1.03 4.37 6.93
C THR A 23 -2.46 4.06 7.38
N ALA A 24 -2.66 3.27 8.43
CA ALA A 24 -4.00 3.06 8.99
C ALA A 24 -4.56 4.38 9.56
N LEU A 25 -3.75 5.17 10.26
CA LEU A 25 -4.16 6.46 10.79
C LEU A 25 -4.44 7.49 9.67
N GLU A 26 -3.60 7.53 8.62
CA GLU A 26 -3.83 8.32 7.40
C GLU A 26 -5.19 7.97 6.79
N VAL A 27 -5.50 6.68 6.66
CA VAL A 27 -6.76 6.22 6.07
C VAL A 27 -7.98 6.60 6.90
N VAL A 28 -7.88 6.54 8.23
CA VAL A 28 -8.99 6.99 9.10
C VAL A 28 -9.26 8.47 8.88
N MET A 29 -8.21 9.30 8.77
CA MET A 29 -8.38 10.73 8.47
C MET A 29 -9.00 10.95 7.09
N ASP A 30 -8.52 10.25 6.05
CA ASP A 30 -9.08 10.33 4.68
C ASP A 30 -10.58 9.98 4.65
N VAL A 31 -10.98 8.94 5.39
CA VAL A 31 -12.38 8.47 5.45
C VAL A 31 -13.27 9.41 6.26
N LEU A 32 -12.72 10.14 7.24
CA LEU A 32 -13.47 11.12 8.02
C LEU A 32 -13.74 12.42 7.25
N ILE A 33 -12.92 12.79 6.26
CA ILE A 33 -13.11 14.04 5.49
C ILE A 33 -14.52 14.10 4.87
N PRO A 34 -15.02 13.10 4.11
CA PRO A 34 -16.39 13.11 3.58
C PRO A 34 -17.48 13.25 4.65
N TRP A 35 -17.28 12.70 5.84
CA TRP A 35 -18.23 12.82 6.95
C TRP A 35 -18.28 14.24 7.51
N VAL A 36 -17.12 14.91 7.60
CA VAL A 36 -17.06 16.33 7.96
C VAL A 36 -17.64 17.20 6.84
N THR A 37 -17.43 16.85 5.58
CA THR A 37 -18.06 17.54 4.43
C THR A 37 -19.58 17.45 4.49
N ALA A 38 -20.15 16.27 4.78
CA ALA A 38 -21.59 16.10 4.96
C ALA A 38 -22.11 16.98 6.11
N SER A 39 -21.42 16.96 7.25
CA SER A 39 -21.77 17.80 8.40
C SER A 39 -21.66 19.31 8.10
N LEU A 40 -20.70 19.72 7.27
CA LEU A 40 -20.57 21.11 6.82
C LEU A 40 -21.76 21.52 5.94
N ILE A 41 -22.21 20.64 5.05
CA ILE A 41 -23.37 20.91 4.19
C ILE A 41 -24.64 20.99 5.04
N ASP A 42 -24.88 19.99 5.89
CA ASP A 42 -26.12 19.89 6.66
C ASP A 42 -26.24 20.94 7.77
N LYS A 43 -25.16 21.16 8.55
CA LYS A 43 -25.18 22.05 9.72
C LYS A 43 -24.63 23.45 9.44
N GLY A 44 -23.81 23.62 8.40
CA GLY A 44 -23.26 24.91 8.04
C GLY A 44 -24.10 25.60 6.97
N ILE A 45 -24.10 25.01 5.77
CA ILE A 45 -24.71 25.63 4.58
C ILE A 45 -26.23 25.61 4.67
N ASN A 46 -26.84 24.47 4.98
CA ASN A 46 -28.29 24.32 4.99
C ASN A 46 -28.95 25.05 6.19
N ALA A 47 -28.22 25.19 7.30
CA ALA A 47 -28.66 25.97 8.46
C ALA A 47 -28.38 27.49 8.34
N GLY A 48 -27.66 27.93 7.30
CA GLY A 48 -27.30 29.33 7.07
C GLY A 48 -26.27 29.92 8.05
N ASN A 49 -25.60 29.08 8.86
CA ASN A 49 -24.67 29.53 9.89
C ASN A 49 -23.23 29.58 9.36
N ILE A 50 -22.84 30.75 8.84
CA ILE A 50 -21.49 31.01 8.31
C ILE A 50 -20.40 30.71 9.36
N GLY A 51 -20.69 30.90 10.66
CA GLY A 51 -19.73 30.60 11.73
C GLY A 51 -19.39 29.11 11.85
N GLU A 52 -20.36 28.24 11.58
CA GLU A 52 -20.14 26.79 11.56
C GLU A 52 -19.41 26.36 10.29
N VAL A 53 -19.68 27.00 9.14
CA VAL A 53 -18.94 26.76 7.90
C VAL A 53 -17.45 27.04 8.08
N TYR A 54 -17.07 28.17 8.70
CA TYR A 54 -15.66 28.47 8.97
C TYR A 54 -15.01 27.49 9.94
N ARG A 55 -15.74 27.04 10.97
CA ARG A 55 -15.24 26.03 11.93
C ARG A 55 -15.02 24.67 11.28
N TYR A 56 -16.00 24.16 10.54
CA TYR A 56 -15.88 22.87 9.84
C TYR A 56 -14.87 22.93 8.68
N GLY A 57 -14.78 24.06 7.96
CA GLY A 57 -13.77 24.30 6.95
C GLY A 57 -12.34 24.34 7.51
N GLY A 58 -12.15 25.02 8.64
CA GLY A 58 -10.88 25.02 9.37
C GLY A 58 -10.50 23.64 9.90
N LEU A 59 -11.47 22.89 10.43
CA LEU A 59 -11.27 21.50 10.87
C LEU A 59 -10.83 20.60 9.69
N MET A 60 -11.46 20.73 8.52
CA MET A 60 -11.07 19.98 7.33
C MET A 60 -9.63 20.28 6.89
N LEU A 61 -9.21 21.54 6.93
CA LEU A 61 -7.82 21.91 6.61
C LEU A 61 -6.82 21.28 7.58
N ILE A 62 -7.11 21.30 8.88
CA ILE A 62 -6.26 20.67 9.90
C ILE A 62 -6.18 19.16 9.65
N MET A 63 -7.31 18.50 9.39
CA MET A 63 -7.36 17.06 9.10
C MET A 63 -6.60 16.70 7.83
N ALA A 64 -6.72 17.49 6.77
CA ALA A 64 -5.97 17.31 5.53
C ALA A 64 -4.46 17.45 5.76
N PHE A 65 -4.04 18.44 6.57
CA PHE A 65 -2.63 18.63 6.90
C PHE A 65 -2.08 17.48 7.74
N ILE A 66 -2.84 16.98 8.72
CA ILE A 66 -2.48 15.80 9.51
C ILE A 66 -2.36 14.57 8.61
N SER A 67 -3.33 14.32 7.73
CA SER A 67 -3.29 13.20 6.77
C SER A 67 -2.04 13.30 5.88
N LEU A 68 -1.71 14.49 5.37
CA LEU A 68 -0.52 14.73 4.57
C LEU A 68 0.77 14.39 5.33
N VAL A 69 0.91 14.88 6.57
CA VAL A 69 2.10 14.64 7.41
C VAL A 69 2.24 13.14 7.71
N LEU A 70 1.14 12.46 8.08
CA LEU A 70 1.13 11.02 8.32
C LEU A 70 1.49 10.22 7.08
N GLY A 71 0.96 10.61 5.91
CA GLY A 71 1.27 9.98 4.63
C GLY A 71 2.73 10.15 4.21
N ILE A 72 3.34 11.31 4.48
CA ILE A 72 4.77 11.55 4.25
C ILE A 72 5.61 10.72 5.21
N LEU A 73 5.27 10.67 6.50
CA LEU A 73 5.99 9.87 7.50
C LEU A 73 5.91 8.37 7.20
N ALA A 74 4.74 7.89 6.78
CA ALA A 74 4.56 6.52 6.32
C ALA A 74 5.39 6.24 5.06
N GLY A 75 5.39 7.17 4.10
CA GLY A 75 6.19 7.07 2.88
C GLY A 75 7.70 7.01 3.17
N ARG A 76 8.19 7.87 4.06
CA ARG A 76 9.59 7.89 4.49
C ARG A 76 9.97 6.60 5.22
N SER A 77 9.14 6.15 6.15
CA SER A 77 9.38 4.93 6.92
C SER A 77 9.42 3.70 6.02
N SER A 78 8.50 3.61 5.05
CA SER A 78 8.49 2.57 4.03
C SER A 78 9.73 2.61 3.15
N ALA A 79 10.17 3.79 2.72
CA ALA A 79 11.34 3.94 1.88
C ALA A 79 12.62 3.50 2.62
N VAL A 80 12.78 3.92 3.88
CA VAL A 80 13.91 3.52 4.73
C VAL A 80 13.91 2.01 5.00
N ALA A 81 12.75 1.41 5.25
CA ALA A 81 12.64 -0.03 5.45
C ALA A 81 13.00 -0.82 4.17
N SER A 82 12.52 -0.36 3.00
CA SER A 82 12.79 -1.02 1.72
C SER A 82 14.24 -0.89 1.29
N THR A 83 14.85 0.29 1.41
CA THR A 83 16.27 0.49 1.06
C THR A 83 17.20 -0.26 2.00
N GLY A 84 16.90 -0.26 3.30
CA GLY A 84 17.63 -1.02 4.31
C GLY A 84 17.56 -2.54 4.08
N PHE A 85 16.38 -3.05 3.73
CA PHE A 85 16.20 -4.45 3.33
C PHE A 85 17.02 -4.81 2.08
N ALA A 86 16.98 -3.97 1.05
CA ALA A 86 17.73 -4.18 -0.18
C ALA A 86 19.26 -4.15 0.04
N ALA A 87 19.74 -3.28 0.92
CA ALA A 87 21.16 -3.20 1.28
C ALA A 87 21.65 -4.48 1.97
N ASN A 88 20.90 -4.97 2.97
CA ASN A 88 21.22 -6.22 3.67
C ASN A 88 21.19 -7.43 2.73
N LEU A 89 20.19 -7.50 1.85
CA LEU A 89 20.07 -8.56 0.87
C LEU A 89 21.25 -8.56 -0.10
N ARG A 90 21.63 -7.39 -0.62
CA ARG A 90 22.77 -7.24 -1.54
C ARG A 90 24.09 -7.61 -0.87
N SER A 91 24.31 -7.19 0.37
CA SER A 91 25.52 -7.54 1.13
C SER A 91 25.64 -9.05 1.39
N ALA A 92 24.54 -9.70 1.79
CA ALA A 92 24.53 -11.14 2.03
C ALA A 92 24.72 -11.95 0.73
N MET A 93 24.11 -11.51 -0.37
CA MET A 93 24.32 -12.12 -1.69
C MET A 93 25.78 -11.98 -2.13
N TYR A 94 26.38 -10.81 -1.95
CA TYR A 94 27.79 -10.58 -2.28
C TYR A 94 28.71 -11.52 -1.47
N LYS A 95 28.47 -11.67 -0.16
CA LYS A 95 29.24 -12.59 0.70
C LYS A 95 29.10 -14.06 0.29
N ASN A 96 27.90 -14.49 -0.12
CA ASN A 96 27.69 -15.85 -0.60
C ASN A 96 28.34 -16.11 -1.96
N ILE A 97 28.32 -15.13 -2.86
CA ILE A 97 28.98 -15.25 -4.18
C ILE A 97 30.49 -15.42 -4.00
N GLN A 98 31.10 -14.78 -3.00
CA GLN A 98 32.53 -14.95 -2.69
C GLN A 98 32.89 -16.36 -2.19
N THR A 99 31.92 -17.14 -1.70
CA THR A 99 32.13 -18.53 -1.24
C THR A 99 31.85 -19.57 -2.31
N PHE A 100 31.44 -19.17 -3.52
CA PHE A 100 31.18 -20.10 -4.62
C PHE A 100 32.47 -20.66 -5.20
N ALA A 101 32.48 -21.96 -5.51
CA ALA A 101 33.55 -22.57 -6.27
C ALA A 101 33.53 -22.04 -7.72
N PHE A 102 34.67 -22.02 -8.39
CA PHE A 102 34.76 -21.54 -9.79
C PHE A 102 33.77 -22.26 -10.72
N SER A 103 33.50 -23.55 -10.49
CA SER A 103 32.51 -24.33 -11.25
C SER A 103 31.07 -23.84 -11.08
N ASP A 104 30.73 -23.23 -9.95
CA ASP A 104 29.39 -22.67 -9.71
C ASP A 104 29.23 -21.30 -10.36
N ILE A 105 30.31 -20.51 -10.42
CA ILE A 105 30.32 -19.18 -11.08
C ILE A 105 30.11 -19.34 -12.59
N ASP A 106 30.77 -20.31 -13.21
CA ASP A 106 30.57 -20.62 -14.64
C ASP A 106 29.15 -21.11 -14.94
N LYS A 107 28.53 -21.84 -14.01
CA LYS A 107 27.15 -22.33 -14.16
C LYS A 107 26.10 -21.22 -14.11
N TYR A 108 26.33 -20.18 -13.31
CA TYR A 108 25.39 -19.06 -13.17
C TYR A 108 25.71 -17.85 -14.06
N SER A 109 26.87 -17.84 -14.74
CA SER A 109 27.40 -16.75 -15.55
C SER A 109 27.57 -15.43 -14.77
N THR A 110 28.72 -14.79 -14.94
CA THR A 110 29.03 -13.51 -14.27
C THR A 110 27.98 -12.43 -14.61
N ALA A 111 27.47 -12.43 -15.85
CA ALA A 111 26.44 -11.49 -16.27
C ALA A 111 25.08 -11.74 -15.58
N GLY A 112 24.70 -13.01 -15.38
CA GLY A 112 23.47 -13.39 -14.69
C GLY A 112 23.50 -13.13 -13.18
N LEU A 113 24.68 -13.23 -12.57
CA LEU A 113 24.89 -12.86 -11.16
C LEU A 113 24.75 -11.34 -10.95
N VAL A 114 25.25 -10.54 -11.89
CA VAL A 114 25.13 -9.07 -11.83
C VAL A 114 23.66 -8.64 -11.92
N THR A 115 22.89 -9.17 -12.88
CA THR A 115 21.46 -8.83 -13.02
C THR A 115 20.63 -9.23 -11.80
N ARG A 116 20.97 -10.36 -11.15
CA ARG A 116 20.36 -10.76 -9.87
C ARG A 116 20.71 -9.82 -8.73
N MET A 117 21.94 -9.31 -8.67
CA MET A 117 22.38 -8.36 -7.63
C MET A 117 21.86 -6.93 -7.81
N THR A 118 21.46 -6.56 -9.02
CA THR A 118 20.96 -5.23 -9.35
C THR A 118 19.45 -5.25 -9.54
N THR A 119 18.98 -5.79 -10.67
CA THR A 119 17.58 -5.75 -11.12
C THR A 119 16.66 -6.54 -10.21
N ASP A 120 17.01 -7.77 -9.83
CA ASP A 120 16.12 -8.58 -8.99
C ASP A 120 16.02 -8.01 -7.57
N VAL A 121 17.13 -7.50 -7.01
CA VAL A 121 17.10 -6.79 -5.72
C VAL A 121 16.26 -5.52 -5.81
N GLN A 122 16.33 -4.78 -6.92
CA GLN A 122 15.51 -3.59 -7.14
C GLN A 122 14.01 -3.94 -7.23
N ASN A 123 13.68 -5.00 -7.95
CA ASN A 123 12.31 -5.51 -8.06
C ASN A 123 11.77 -5.95 -6.70
N LEU A 124 12.59 -6.65 -5.90
CA LEU A 124 12.24 -7.02 -4.53
C LEU A 124 12.08 -5.80 -3.61
N GLN A 125 12.92 -4.77 -3.76
CA GLN A 125 12.78 -3.51 -3.02
C GLN A 125 11.45 -2.81 -3.33
N GLN A 126 11.11 -2.71 -4.62
CA GLN A 126 9.85 -2.12 -5.05
C GLN A 126 8.64 -2.94 -4.59
N ALA A 127 8.71 -4.27 -4.73
CA ALA A 127 7.67 -5.16 -4.24
C ALA A 127 7.48 -5.01 -2.72
N PHE A 128 8.56 -4.92 -1.95
CA PHE A 128 8.50 -4.71 -0.50
C PHE A 128 7.84 -3.36 -0.14
N GLN A 129 8.14 -2.30 -0.90
CA GLN A 129 7.49 -0.99 -0.73
C GLN A 129 5.98 -1.06 -1.03
N GLN A 130 5.59 -1.77 -2.09
CA GLN A 130 4.18 -1.98 -2.45
C GLN A 130 3.42 -2.77 -1.39
N ILE A 131 4.04 -3.83 -0.84
CA ILE A 131 3.46 -4.65 0.22
C ILE A 131 3.25 -3.82 1.49
N LEU A 132 4.25 -3.04 1.90
CA LEU A 132 4.14 -2.23 3.12
C LEU A 132 3.10 -1.12 3.00
N ARG A 133 2.94 -0.52 1.82
CA ARG A 133 2.09 0.66 1.64
C ARG A 133 0.73 0.34 1.05
N VAL A 134 0.68 -0.30 -0.11
CA VAL A 134 -0.58 -0.49 -0.86
C VAL A 134 -1.38 -1.65 -0.30
N THR A 135 -0.74 -2.78 0.02
CA THR A 135 -1.43 -3.96 0.52
C THR A 135 -2.08 -3.73 1.88
N VAL A 136 -1.57 -2.82 2.70
CA VAL A 136 -2.21 -2.43 3.97
C VAL A 136 -3.25 -1.34 3.75
N ARG A 137 -2.90 -0.29 2.99
CA ARG A 137 -3.77 0.87 2.82
C ARG A 137 -5.06 0.56 2.04
N ALA A 138 -5.03 -0.36 1.08
CA ALA A 138 -6.20 -0.72 0.27
C ALA A 138 -7.30 -1.45 1.06
N PRO A 139 -7.05 -2.56 1.77
CA PRO A 139 -8.09 -3.24 2.55
C PRO A 139 -8.59 -2.39 3.72
N PHE A 140 -7.71 -1.64 4.40
CA PHE A 140 -8.14 -0.73 5.45
C PHE A 140 -9.09 0.35 4.91
N ARG A 141 -8.77 0.95 3.76
CA ARG A 141 -9.68 1.92 3.10
C ARG A 141 -11.03 1.29 2.80
N LEU A 142 -11.03 0.12 2.17
CA LEU A 142 -12.26 -0.56 1.79
C LEU A 142 -13.14 -0.85 3.02
N VAL A 143 -12.57 -1.43 4.08
CA VAL A 143 -13.32 -1.75 5.30
C VAL A 143 -13.86 -0.48 5.96
N LEU A 144 -13.04 0.54 6.15
CA LEU A 144 -13.46 1.79 6.79
C LEU A 144 -14.51 2.55 5.97
N SER A 145 -14.38 2.57 4.64
CA SER A 145 -15.38 3.18 3.76
C SER A 145 -16.72 2.45 3.79
N VAL A 146 -16.73 1.11 3.80
CA VAL A 146 -17.97 0.34 3.93
C VAL A 146 -18.63 0.58 5.28
N VAL A 147 -17.86 0.57 6.37
CA VAL A 147 -18.36 0.87 7.73
C VAL A 147 -18.96 2.27 7.78
N MET A 148 -18.28 3.30 7.25
CA MET A 148 -18.82 4.66 7.23
C MET A 148 -20.08 4.79 6.37
N CYS A 149 -20.14 4.10 5.24
CA CYS A 149 -21.33 4.10 4.38
C CYS A 149 -22.54 3.52 5.13
N LEU A 150 -22.35 2.44 5.88
CA LEU A 150 -23.39 1.82 6.72
C LEU A 150 -23.83 2.73 7.88
N VAL A 151 -22.91 3.53 8.43
CA VAL A 151 -23.20 4.48 9.52
C VAL A 151 -24.02 5.69 9.04
N ILE A 152 -23.78 6.18 7.82
CA ILE A 152 -24.48 7.35 7.27
C ILE A 152 -25.92 6.99 6.89
N ASP A 153 -26.11 6.00 6.03
CA ASP A 153 -27.45 5.52 5.66
C ASP A 153 -27.43 4.02 5.28
N PRO A 154 -28.07 3.14 6.08
CA PRO A 154 -28.05 1.70 5.83
C PRO A 154 -28.72 1.28 4.53
N ARG A 155 -29.72 2.04 4.04
CA ARG A 155 -30.50 1.66 2.85
C ARG A 155 -29.74 1.98 1.56
N LEU A 156 -29.15 3.16 1.48
CA LEU A 156 -28.25 3.55 0.39
C LEU A 156 -26.97 2.71 0.39
N SER A 157 -26.44 2.38 1.57
CA SER A 157 -25.24 1.54 1.68
C SER A 157 -25.41 0.15 1.07
N LEU A 158 -26.58 -0.48 1.24
CA LEU A 158 -26.85 -1.80 0.63
C LEU A 158 -26.76 -1.75 -0.90
N ILE A 159 -27.27 -0.70 -1.54
CA ILE A 159 -27.18 -0.51 -3.00
C ILE A 159 -25.70 -0.38 -3.41
N PHE A 160 -24.92 0.41 -2.68
CA PHE A 160 -23.49 0.57 -2.94
C PHE A 160 -22.69 -0.73 -2.76
N ILE A 161 -22.98 -1.51 -1.73
CA ILE A 161 -22.31 -2.79 -1.49
C ILE A 161 -22.61 -3.78 -2.63
N VAL A 162 -23.87 -3.86 -3.07
CA VAL A 162 -24.24 -4.71 -4.22
C VAL A 162 -23.50 -4.26 -5.48
N ALA A 163 -23.45 -2.96 -5.77
CA ALA A 163 -22.69 -2.43 -6.91
C ALA A 163 -21.19 -2.76 -6.82
N MET A 164 -20.59 -2.64 -5.62
CA MET A 164 -19.19 -2.96 -5.39
C MET A 164 -18.89 -4.45 -5.64
N VAL A 165 -19.78 -5.35 -5.23
CA VAL A 165 -19.64 -6.79 -5.49
C VAL A 165 -19.72 -7.08 -6.99
N VAL A 166 -20.68 -6.48 -7.70
CA VAL A 166 -20.83 -6.65 -9.15
C VAL A 166 -19.59 -6.19 -9.91
N LEU A 167 -19.04 -5.02 -9.55
CA LEU A 167 -17.79 -4.53 -10.13
C LEU A 167 -16.60 -5.45 -9.83
N SER A 168 -16.50 -5.94 -8.60
CA SER A 168 -15.43 -6.86 -8.18
C SER A 168 -15.46 -8.17 -8.97
N VAL A 169 -16.65 -8.75 -9.15
CA VAL A 169 -16.83 -9.97 -9.97
C VAL A 169 -16.50 -9.71 -11.44
N SER A 170 -16.92 -8.56 -11.97
CA SER A 170 -16.63 -8.18 -13.36
C SER A 170 -15.13 -8.03 -13.62
N LEU A 171 -14.39 -7.37 -12.73
CA LEU A 171 -12.93 -7.27 -12.82
C LEU A 171 -12.26 -8.63 -12.70
N TRP A 172 -12.73 -9.49 -11.78
CA TRP A 172 -12.19 -10.84 -11.62
C TRP A 172 -12.37 -11.69 -12.90
N GLN A 173 -13.51 -11.56 -13.57
CA GLN A 173 -13.76 -12.21 -14.86
C GLN A 173 -12.82 -11.70 -15.96
N ILE A 174 -12.58 -10.39 -16.04
CA ILE A 174 -11.64 -9.81 -17.02
C ILE A 174 -10.22 -10.33 -16.76
N ILE A 175 -9.74 -10.25 -15.52
CA ILE A 175 -8.37 -10.65 -15.15
C ILE A 175 -8.14 -12.14 -15.42
N SER A 176 -9.09 -13.00 -15.04
CA SER A 176 -8.96 -14.45 -15.26
C SER A 176 -8.91 -14.82 -16.74
N ARG A 177 -9.69 -14.14 -17.59
CA ARG A 177 -9.66 -14.36 -19.05
C ARG A 177 -8.37 -13.83 -19.67
N VAL A 178 -7.95 -12.62 -19.32
CA VAL A 178 -6.72 -12.01 -19.86
C VAL A 178 -5.49 -12.79 -19.43
N SER A 179 -5.42 -13.24 -18.18
CA SER A 179 -4.29 -14.06 -17.70
C SER A 179 -4.15 -15.36 -18.46
N ARG A 180 -5.26 -16.03 -18.80
CA ARG A 180 -5.24 -17.25 -19.62
C ARG A 180 -4.78 -16.95 -21.05
N LEU A 181 -5.29 -15.87 -21.65
CA LEU A 181 -4.89 -15.45 -22.99
C LEU A 181 -3.39 -15.10 -23.05
N PHE A 182 -2.88 -14.42 -22.01
CA PHE A 182 -1.47 -14.08 -21.91
C PHE A 182 -0.59 -15.33 -21.82
N GLN A 183 -0.98 -16.31 -21.00
CA GLN A 183 -0.25 -17.58 -20.93
C GLN A 183 -0.20 -18.30 -22.29
N GLN A 184 -1.29 -18.30 -23.06
CA GLN A 184 -1.33 -18.90 -24.39
C GLN A 184 -0.44 -18.20 -25.43
N VAL A 185 -0.24 -16.89 -25.30
CA VAL A 185 0.60 -16.11 -26.23
C VAL A 185 2.08 -16.20 -25.88
N PHE A 186 2.41 -16.40 -24.59
CA PHE A 186 3.80 -16.43 -24.08
C PHE A 186 4.31 -17.83 -23.74
N GLU A 187 3.52 -18.89 -23.91
CA GLU A 187 4.04 -20.27 -24.02
C GLU A 187 4.80 -20.41 -25.35
N LYS A 188 6.12 -20.18 -25.28
CA LYS A 188 7.12 -20.64 -26.25
C LYS A 188 8.29 -21.28 -25.51
#